data_AF-A0A7Y5VXU2-F1
#
_entry.id   AF-A0A7Y5VXU2-F1
#
_cell.length_a   1.000
_cell.length_b   1.000
_cell.length_c   1.000
_cell.angle_alpha   90.00
_cell.angle_beta   90.00
_cell.angle_gamma   90.00
#
_symmetry.space_group_name_H-M   'P 1'
#
loop_
_entity.id
_entity.type
_entity.pdbx_description
1 polymer ?
#
loop_
_entity_poly.entity_id
_entity_poly.type
_entity_poly.pdbx_seq_one_letter_code
_entity_poly.pdbx_strand_id
1 'polypeptide(L)'
;MSARHGSGSSIAPIFLRLCLGITFVWAGLGKVMNESSVSGDSAAVLANMGVIAPAGKPTTMGESAGIPTLMALAQDQPKEPAAKEPAAKEPPASAPASTPAPAPANQTHYTAADFPEPVKIKNVHFITLMVAKATVVPTDEKGEPAKMRLLPGALGQRPWPVVLAWGAAITELVGGAMILVGLFTRFWALGLAVVMGVAMWLTQFGPAIQAGTTQLLFLPQYPAKDVQAWMPLFWQFSLTCSALAVLCLGAGALSLDGLFFMKSGGPAAKPPAEKAAQG
;
A
#
# COMPACT_ATOMS: atom_id res chain seq x y z
N MET A 1 -41.23 -9.93 23.86
CA MET A 1 -39.86 -9.38 23.81
C MET A 1 -39.90 -8.06 23.08
N SER A 2 -39.71 -6.97 23.82
CA SER A 2 -39.92 -5.60 23.37
C SER A 2 -38.77 -5.16 22.46
N ALA A 3 -39.03 -5.10 21.16
CA ALA A 3 -38.16 -4.46 20.18
C ALA A 3 -38.22 -2.94 20.39
N ARG A 4 -37.48 -2.42 21.37
CA ARG A 4 -37.16 -0.99 21.47
C ARG A 4 -35.87 -0.78 20.67
N HIS A 5 -35.96 -0.36 19.41
CA HIS A 5 -35.97 1.06 19.03
C HIS A 5 -34.94 1.89 19.80
N GLY A 6 -33.67 1.63 19.50
CA GLY A 6 -32.67 2.67 19.43
C GLY A 6 -32.43 3.06 17.98
N SER A 7 -33.44 3.58 17.27
CA SER A 7 -33.24 4.36 16.03
C SER A 7 -32.60 5.72 16.35
N GLY A 8 -31.73 5.76 17.37
CA GLY A 8 -30.86 6.87 17.64
C GLY A 8 -29.95 6.99 16.43
N SER A 9 -30.22 8.01 15.63
CA SER A 9 -29.46 8.45 14.46
C SER A 9 -28.02 7.97 14.57
N SER A 10 -27.68 6.92 13.81
CA SER A 10 -26.32 6.38 13.77
C SER A 10 -25.46 7.30 12.91
N ILE A 11 -25.34 8.55 13.38
CA ILE A 11 -24.52 9.59 12.78
C ILE A 11 -23.04 9.19 12.84
N ALA A 12 -22.63 8.43 13.86
CA ALA A 12 -21.26 7.97 14.03
C ALA A 12 -20.78 7.07 12.86
N PRO A 13 -21.47 5.98 12.47
CA PRO A 13 -21.12 5.22 11.25
C PRO A 13 -21.11 6.07 9.97
N ILE A 14 -22.02 7.03 9.83
CA ILE A 14 -22.04 7.90 8.65
C ILE A 14 -20.79 8.80 8.63
N PHE A 15 -20.50 9.46 9.74
CA PHE A 15 -19.34 10.33 9.88
C PHE A 15 -18.02 9.57 9.66
N LEU A 16 -17.88 8.40 10.28
CA LEU A 16 -16.71 7.53 10.08
C LEU A 16 -16.51 7.15 8.62
N ARG A 17 -17.59 6.80 7.90
CA ARG A 17 -17.50 6.51 6.45
C ARG A 17 -17.09 7.72 5.63
N LEU A 18 -17.64 8.90 5.93
CA LEU A 18 -17.28 10.12 5.23
C LEU A 18 -15.81 10.45 5.43
N CYS A 19 -15.34 10.48 6.68
CA CYS A 19 -13.93 10.73 6.99
C CYS A 19 -13.02 9.70 6.32
N LEU A 20 -13.29 8.41 6.54
CA LEU A 20 -12.46 7.33 6.00
C LEU A 20 -12.47 7.31 4.46
N GLY A 21 -13.66 7.39 3.86
CA GLY A 21 -13.84 7.39 2.42
C GLY A 21 -13.12 8.55 1.75
N ILE A 22 -13.26 9.78 2.27
CA ILE A 22 -12.56 10.97 1.74
C ILE A 22 -11.04 10.79 1.87
N THR A 23 -10.56 10.38 3.05
CA THR A 23 -9.12 10.20 3.28
C THR A 23 -8.52 9.19 2.30
N PHE A 24 -9.17 8.05 2.08
CA PHE A 24 -8.65 7.01 1.21
C PHE A 24 -8.81 7.28 -0.28
N VAL A 25 -9.89 7.95 -0.70
CA VAL A 25 -10.00 8.46 -2.08
C VAL A 25 -8.87 9.43 -2.37
N TRP A 26 -8.62 10.40 -1.47
CA TRP A 26 -7.53 11.36 -1.60
C TRP A 26 -6.16 10.66 -1.65
N ALA A 27 -5.90 9.75 -0.70
CA ALA A 27 -4.63 9.03 -0.63
C ALA A 27 -4.38 8.13 -1.85
N GLY A 28 -5.42 7.44 -2.34
CA GLY A 28 -5.34 6.60 -3.53
C GLY A 28 -5.13 7.43 -4.80
N LEU A 29 -5.85 8.56 -4.93
CA LEU A 29 -5.70 9.47 -6.06
C LEU A 29 -4.29 10.04 -6.16
N GLY A 30 -3.72 10.46 -5.03
CA GLY A 30 -2.33 10.95 -4.96
C GLY A 30 -1.29 9.91 -5.35
N LYS A 31 -1.56 8.60 -5.21
CA LYS A 31 -0.65 7.55 -5.68
C LYS A 31 -0.69 7.33 -7.18
N VAL A 32 -1.86 7.52 -7.79
CA VAL A 32 -2.10 7.25 -9.21
C VAL A 32 -1.79 8.47 -10.08
N MET A 33 -2.11 9.68 -9.60
CA MET A 33 -1.97 10.92 -10.36
C MET A 33 -0.61 11.60 -10.19
N ASN A 34 0.02 11.48 -9.03
CA ASN A 34 1.27 12.19 -8.80
C ASN A 34 2.45 11.38 -9.34
N GLU A 35 3.39 12.12 -9.92
CA GLU A 35 4.68 11.60 -10.38
C GLU A 35 5.79 12.13 -9.47
N SER A 36 6.79 11.30 -9.25
CA SER A 36 8.06 11.72 -8.66
C SER A 36 9.21 11.17 -9.50
N SER A 37 10.40 11.73 -9.33
CA SER A 37 11.58 11.27 -10.05
C SER A 37 12.41 10.31 -9.19
N VAL A 38 12.96 9.27 -9.81
CA VAL A 38 13.93 8.34 -9.21
C VAL A 38 15.14 8.19 -10.13
N SER A 39 16.31 7.95 -9.56
CA SER A 39 17.56 7.69 -10.30
C SER A 39 18.37 6.58 -9.61
N GLY A 40 19.49 6.18 -10.21
CA GLY A 40 20.43 5.23 -9.63
C GLY A 40 19.80 3.86 -9.31
N ASP A 41 20.05 3.34 -8.11
CA ASP A 41 19.62 2.00 -7.70
C ASP A 41 18.10 1.80 -7.75
N SER A 42 17.33 2.82 -7.36
CA SER A 42 15.86 2.73 -7.36
C SER A 42 15.32 2.60 -8.78
N ALA A 43 15.86 3.38 -9.73
CA ALA A 43 15.51 3.28 -11.13
C ALA A 43 15.92 1.91 -11.71
N ALA A 44 17.12 1.43 -11.39
CA ALA A 44 17.58 0.11 -11.80
C ALA A 44 16.67 -1.02 -11.31
N VAL A 45 16.24 -0.99 -10.04
CA VAL A 45 15.28 -1.95 -9.48
C VAL A 45 13.96 -1.93 -10.25
N LEU A 46 13.40 -0.74 -10.51
CA LEU A 46 12.16 -0.61 -11.28
C LEU A 46 12.30 -1.06 -12.73
N ALA A 47 13.45 -0.82 -13.36
CA ALA A 47 13.75 -1.28 -14.70
C ALA A 47 13.87 -2.81 -14.77
N ASN A 48 14.55 -3.40 -13.79
CA ASN A 48 14.61 -4.86 -13.63
C ASN A 48 13.22 -5.48 -13.41
N MET A 49 12.30 -4.72 -12.81
CA MET A 49 10.88 -5.09 -12.67
C MET A 49 10.03 -4.82 -13.91
N GLY A 50 10.60 -4.22 -14.96
CA GLY A 50 9.91 -3.86 -16.20
C GLY A 50 8.95 -2.69 -16.06
N VAL A 51 9.13 -1.83 -15.05
CA VAL A 51 8.30 -0.62 -14.85
C VAL A 51 8.80 0.55 -15.69
N ILE A 52 10.12 0.69 -15.86
CA ILE A 52 10.74 1.75 -16.66
C ILE A 52 11.75 1.17 -17.66
N ALA A 53 12.05 1.94 -18.70
CA ALA A 53 13.10 1.63 -19.67
C ALA A 53 14.26 2.63 -19.54
N PRO A 54 15.52 2.24 -19.79
CA PRO A 54 16.64 3.17 -19.85
C PRO A 54 16.44 4.18 -20.97
N ALA A 55 16.80 5.44 -20.73
CA ALA A 55 16.78 6.46 -21.77
C ALA A 55 17.70 6.07 -22.93
N GLY A 56 17.21 6.15 -24.17
CA GLY A 56 18.02 5.94 -25.38
C GLY A 56 18.07 4.51 -25.93
N LYS A 57 17.47 3.51 -25.25
CA LYS A 57 17.21 2.20 -25.87
C LYS A 57 15.76 2.14 -26.32
N PRO A 58 15.46 2.01 -27.62
CA PRO A 58 14.08 1.86 -28.09
C PRO A 58 13.45 0.65 -27.42
N THR A 59 12.45 0.89 -26.58
CA THR A 59 11.73 -0.16 -25.87
C THR A 59 11.02 -1.03 -26.90
N THR A 60 11.48 -2.27 -27.07
CA THR A 60 10.67 -3.32 -27.69
C THR A 60 9.61 -3.68 -26.65
N MET A 61 8.56 -2.85 -26.55
CA MET A 61 7.43 -3.12 -25.67
C MET A 61 6.71 -4.35 -26.19
N GLY A 62 7.06 -5.51 -25.65
CA GLY A 62 6.18 -6.67 -25.66
C GLY A 62 4.94 -6.30 -24.87
N GLU A 63 3.93 -5.83 -25.58
CA GLU A 63 2.49 -5.89 -25.30
C GLU A 63 2.13 -6.20 -23.82
N SER A 64 2.45 -5.25 -22.93
CA SER A 64 1.99 -5.29 -21.55
C SER A 64 0.71 -4.44 -21.47
N ALA A 65 -0.41 -5.14 -21.32
CA ALA A 65 -1.79 -4.66 -21.17
C ALA A 65 -1.94 -3.20 -20.70
N GLY A 66 -2.57 -2.40 -21.54
CA GLY A 66 -2.68 -0.95 -21.41
C GLY A 66 -3.49 -0.45 -20.20
N ILE A 67 -3.07 0.70 -19.70
CA ILE A 67 -3.89 1.64 -18.92
C ILE A 67 -3.68 3.04 -19.53
N PRO A 68 -4.73 3.85 -19.76
CA PRO A 68 -4.61 5.11 -20.50
C PRO A 68 -3.85 6.20 -19.72
N THR A 69 -3.00 6.93 -20.45
CA THR A 69 -2.26 8.12 -20.03
C THR A 69 -3.19 9.33 -19.92
N LEU A 70 -3.21 10.01 -18.76
CA LEU A 70 -3.84 11.32 -18.60
C LEU A 70 -2.94 12.30 -17.81
N MET A 71 -2.64 13.40 -18.51
CA MET A 71 -2.10 14.73 -18.21
C MET A 71 -1.42 15.07 -16.86
N ALA A 72 -0.28 15.76 -17.01
CA ALA A 72 0.66 16.22 -16.01
C ALA A 72 0.23 17.49 -15.24
N LEU A 73 0.38 17.47 -13.91
CA LEU A 73 0.53 18.66 -13.06
C LEU A 73 1.76 18.45 -12.18
N ALA A 74 2.73 19.36 -12.30
CA ALA A 74 3.99 19.33 -11.57
C ALA A 74 3.81 19.93 -10.15
N GLN A 75 4.36 19.25 -9.14
CA GLN A 75 4.65 19.87 -7.84
C GLN A 75 6.12 19.62 -7.48
N ASP A 76 6.81 20.72 -7.17
CA ASP A 76 8.18 20.76 -6.65
C ASP A 76 8.28 20.07 -5.30
N GLN A 77 9.23 19.14 -5.17
CA GLN A 77 9.76 18.68 -3.88
C GLN A 77 11.10 19.38 -3.62
N PRO A 78 11.41 19.79 -2.37
CA PRO A 78 12.68 20.43 -2.03
C PRO A 78 13.87 19.49 -2.28
N LYS A 79 14.84 20.01 -3.05
CA LYS A 79 16.08 19.34 -3.42
C LYS A 79 17.04 19.35 -2.22
N GLU A 80 17.20 18.22 -1.54
CA GLU A 80 18.25 18.02 -0.54
C GLU A 80 19.62 17.92 -1.25
N PRO A 81 20.66 18.69 -0.84
CA PRO A 81 21.94 18.69 -1.54
C PRO A 81 22.73 17.40 -1.24
N ALA A 82 23.12 16.71 -2.31
CA ALA A 82 23.92 15.49 -2.28
C ALA A 82 25.27 15.69 -1.58
N ALA A 83 25.55 14.85 -0.57
CA ALA A 83 26.86 14.73 0.05
C ALA A 83 27.85 14.06 -0.92
N LYS A 84 29.10 14.54 -0.92
CA LYS A 84 30.19 14.05 -1.78
C LYS A 84 30.66 12.66 -1.33
N GLU A 85 30.59 11.71 -2.25
CA GLU A 85 31.10 10.35 -2.12
C GLU A 85 32.65 10.31 -2.22
N PRO A 86 33.38 9.62 -1.32
CA PRO A 86 34.82 9.43 -1.43
C PRO A 86 35.19 8.30 -2.41
N ALA A 87 36.24 8.56 -3.19
CA ALA A 87 36.78 7.70 -4.24
C ALA A 87 37.20 6.29 -3.75
N ALA A 88 36.69 5.26 -4.44
CA ALA A 88 37.05 3.86 -4.23
C ALA A 88 38.38 3.48 -4.94
N LYS A 89 39.17 2.63 -4.26
CA LYS A 89 40.42 2.02 -4.75
C LYS A 89 40.15 0.88 -5.73
N GLU A 90 41.04 0.74 -6.72
CA GLU A 90 41.06 -0.33 -7.72
C GLU A 90 41.36 -1.73 -7.10
N PRO A 91 40.62 -2.78 -7.50
CA PRO A 91 40.96 -4.17 -7.17
C PRO A 91 41.96 -4.81 -8.17
N PRO A 92 42.83 -5.74 -7.74
CA PRO A 92 43.79 -6.44 -8.58
C PRO A 92 43.17 -7.55 -9.47
N ALA A 93 43.88 -7.84 -10.55
CA ALA A 93 43.50 -8.66 -11.70
C ALA A 93 43.21 -10.15 -11.39
N SER A 94 42.14 -10.66 -12.01
CA SER A 94 41.66 -12.04 -11.93
C SER A 94 42.35 -13.01 -12.91
N ALA A 95 42.47 -14.26 -12.47
CA ALA A 95 42.94 -15.45 -13.21
C ALA A 95 41.96 -15.91 -14.32
N PRO A 96 42.42 -16.72 -15.31
CA PRO A 96 41.63 -17.08 -16.50
C PRO A 96 40.48 -18.05 -16.23
N ALA A 97 39.35 -17.78 -16.87
CA ALA A 97 38.05 -18.42 -16.69
C ALA A 97 37.86 -19.71 -17.51
N SER A 98 37.26 -20.71 -16.88
CA SER A 98 36.67 -21.89 -17.50
C SER A 98 35.44 -21.51 -18.34
N THR A 99 35.30 -22.05 -19.54
CA THR A 99 34.19 -21.79 -20.47
C THR A 99 32.84 -22.26 -19.89
N PRO A 100 31.87 -21.36 -19.63
CA PRO A 100 30.54 -21.74 -19.15
C PRO A 100 29.63 -22.17 -20.32
N ALA A 101 28.74 -23.11 -20.03
CA ALA A 101 27.63 -23.52 -20.90
C ALA A 101 26.76 -22.31 -21.35
N PRO A 102 26.12 -22.37 -22.53
CA PRO A 102 25.33 -21.27 -23.07
C PRO A 102 24.20 -20.87 -22.11
N ALA A 103 24.29 -19.64 -21.60
CA ALA A 103 23.33 -19.06 -20.68
C ALA A 103 21.96 -18.82 -21.38
N PRO A 104 20.84 -18.99 -20.65
CA PRO A 104 19.51 -18.66 -21.18
C PRO A 104 19.46 -17.20 -21.64
N ALA A 105 18.77 -16.97 -22.75
CA ALA A 105 18.76 -15.71 -23.48
C ALA A 105 18.36 -14.49 -22.60
N ASN A 106 19.35 -13.61 -22.41
CA ASN A 106 19.25 -12.15 -22.42
C ASN A 106 18.21 -11.47 -21.50
N GLN A 107 18.17 -11.83 -20.22
CA GLN A 107 17.61 -10.90 -19.23
C GLN A 107 18.64 -9.79 -18.98
N THR A 108 18.45 -8.65 -19.63
CA THR A 108 19.25 -7.45 -19.36
C THR A 108 19.05 -7.04 -17.91
N HIS A 109 20.08 -7.25 -17.08
CA HIS A 109 20.12 -6.77 -15.71
C HIS A 109 20.62 -5.32 -15.72
N TYR A 110 19.76 -4.40 -15.30
CA TYR A 110 20.09 -2.98 -15.19
C TYR A 110 20.77 -2.67 -13.85
N THR A 111 21.64 -1.67 -13.88
CA THR A 111 22.43 -1.16 -12.74
C THR A 111 22.19 0.34 -12.56
N ALA A 112 22.62 0.92 -11.44
CA ALA A 112 22.49 2.36 -11.19
C ALA A 112 23.14 3.23 -12.29
N ALA A 113 24.24 2.76 -12.88
CA ALA A 113 24.96 3.46 -13.95
C ALA A 113 24.12 3.61 -15.24
N ASP A 114 23.11 2.76 -15.44
CA ASP A 114 22.19 2.86 -16.58
C ASP A 114 21.15 3.98 -16.40
N PHE A 115 21.04 4.57 -15.19
CA PHE A 115 20.08 5.61 -14.84
C PHE A 115 20.74 6.83 -14.17
N PRO A 116 21.66 7.53 -14.89
CA PRO A 116 22.32 8.72 -14.36
C PRO A 116 21.35 9.90 -14.21
N GLU A 117 20.36 9.98 -15.10
CA GLU A 117 19.34 11.04 -15.08
C GLU A 117 18.07 10.59 -14.34
N PRO A 118 17.39 11.50 -13.62
CA PRO A 118 16.13 11.17 -12.96
C PRO A 118 15.03 10.78 -13.94
N VAL A 119 14.39 9.63 -13.69
CA VAL A 119 13.25 9.11 -14.43
C VAL A 119 11.96 9.36 -13.64
N LYS A 120 10.97 9.97 -14.29
CA LYS A 120 9.65 10.17 -13.68
C LYS A 120 8.88 8.85 -13.60
N ILE A 121 8.33 8.57 -12.44
CA ILE A 121 7.51 7.41 -12.14
C ILE A 121 6.25 7.85 -11.38
N LYS A 122 5.16 7.08 -11.53
CA LYS A 122 3.97 7.27 -10.69
C LYS A 122 4.27 6.92 -9.23
N ASN A 123 3.66 7.65 -8.31
CA ASN A 123 3.90 7.46 -6.87
C ASN A 123 3.55 6.06 -6.34
N VAL A 124 2.64 5.33 -7.01
CA VAL A 124 2.37 3.92 -6.72
C VAL A 124 3.64 3.06 -6.74
N HIS A 125 4.64 3.41 -7.55
CA HIS A 125 5.88 2.63 -7.67
C HIS A 125 6.86 2.83 -6.51
N PHE A 126 6.65 3.80 -5.60
CA PHE A 126 7.35 3.78 -4.30
C PHE A 126 6.91 2.60 -3.44
N ILE A 127 5.66 2.13 -3.57
CA ILE A 127 5.22 0.90 -2.89
C ILE A 127 5.90 -0.30 -3.53
N THR A 128 6.06 -0.32 -4.86
CA THR A 128 6.84 -1.36 -5.56
C THR A 128 8.26 -1.43 -5.01
N LEU A 129 8.95 -0.29 -4.90
CA LEU A 129 10.30 -0.21 -4.32
C LEU A 129 10.34 -0.65 -2.86
N MET A 130 9.36 -0.22 -2.05
CA MET A 130 9.26 -0.59 -0.63
C MET A 130 9.07 -2.10 -0.44
N VAL A 131 8.19 -2.74 -1.23
CA VAL A 131 7.99 -4.19 -1.20
C VAL A 131 9.26 -4.93 -1.65
N ALA A 132 9.91 -4.45 -2.73
CA ALA A 132 11.17 -5.01 -3.21
C ALA A 132 12.25 -4.99 -2.11
N LYS A 133 12.47 -3.81 -1.50
CA LYS A 133 13.46 -3.59 -0.45
C LYS A 133 13.17 -4.44 0.79
N ALA A 134 11.90 -4.58 1.16
CA ALA A 134 11.47 -5.38 2.32
C ALA A 134 11.81 -6.89 2.19
N THR A 135 12.13 -7.36 0.99
CA THR A 135 12.48 -8.77 0.73
C THR A 135 14.00 -9.04 0.76
N VAL A 136 14.80 -7.97 0.83
CA VAL A 136 16.26 -8.02 0.95
C VAL A 136 16.64 -7.91 2.42
N VAL A 137 17.70 -8.60 2.84
CA VAL A 137 18.27 -8.42 4.18
C VAL A 137 19.07 -7.12 4.14
N PRO A 138 18.65 -6.05 4.85
CA PRO A 138 19.43 -4.83 4.89
C PRO A 138 20.76 -5.09 5.61
N THR A 139 21.79 -4.36 5.22
CA THR A 139 23.06 -4.33 5.94
C THR A 139 23.04 -3.16 6.92
N ASP A 140 23.52 -3.35 8.14
CA ASP A 140 23.63 -2.28 9.13
C ASP A 140 24.83 -1.35 8.86
N GLU A 141 25.00 -0.32 9.70
CA GLU A 141 26.10 0.66 9.58
C GLU A 141 27.50 0.02 9.69
N LYS A 142 27.61 -1.17 10.28
CA LYS A 142 28.86 -1.90 10.44
C LYS A 142 29.15 -2.85 9.27
N GLY A 143 28.26 -2.92 8.29
CA GLY A 143 28.37 -3.87 7.19
C GLY A 143 27.82 -5.25 7.52
N GLU A 144 27.18 -5.43 8.68
CA GLU A 144 26.63 -6.71 9.11
C GLU A 144 25.19 -6.89 8.60
N PRO A 145 24.81 -8.08 8.09
CA PRO A 145 23.45 -8.32 7.64
C PRO A 145 22.47 -8.29 8.82
N ALA A 146 21.34 -7.60 8.64
CA ALA A 146 20.25 -7.63 9.59
C ALA A 146 19.76 -9.06 9.83
N LYS A 147 19.18 -9.28 11.01
CA LYS A 147 18.81 -10.63 11.46
C LYS A 147 17.69 -11.27 10.65
N MET A 148 16.88 -10.48 9.94
CA MET A 148 15.71 -10.98 9.22
C MET A 148 15.32 -10.12 8.02
N ARG A 149 14.55 -10.69 7.10
CA ARG A 149 13.82 -9.98 6.03
C ARG A 149 12.44 -9.59 6.55
N LEU A 150 11.86 -8.49 6.06
CA LEU A 150 10.49 -8.08 6.45
C LEU A 150 9.42 -8.88 5.73
N LEU A 151 9.71 -9.27 4.49
CA LEU A 151 8.83 -10.06 3.65
C LEU A 151 9.56 -11.30 3.12
N PRO A 152 8.82 -12.37 2.80
CA PRO A 152 9.38 -13.52 2.10
C PRO A 152 10.02 -13.12 0.78
N GLY A 153 11.18 -13.71 0.46
CA GLY A 153 11.92 -13.40 -0.77
C GLY A 153 11.11 -13.57 -2.07
N ALA A 154 10.13 -14.47 -2.07
CA ALA A 154 9.23 -14.69 -3.21
C ALA A 154 8.44 -13.43 -3.60
N LEU A 155 8.10 -12.56 -2.64
CA LEU A 155 7.36 -11.31 -2.90
C LEU A 155 8.23 -10.22 -3.50
N GLY A 156 9.57 -10.38 -3.50
CA GLY A 156 10.50 -9.45 -4.15
C GLY A 156 10.69 -9.72 -5.63
N GLN A 157 10.23 -10.88 -6.11
CA GLN A 157 10.36 -11.30 -7.49
C GLN A 157 9.20 -10.79 -8.33
N ARG A 158 9.44 -10.51 -9.62
CA ARG A 158 8.37 -10.15 -10.55
C ARG A 158 7.29 -11.25 -10.59
N PRO A 159 6.01 -10.90 -10.74
CA PRO A 159 5.44 -9.55 -10.83
C PRO A 159 4.98 -8.96 -9.47
N TRP A 160 5.27 -9.64 -8.35
CA TRP A 160 4.60 -9.41 -7.07
C TRP A 160 4.69 -7.98 -6.52
N PRO A 161 5.86 -7.30 -6.49
CA PRO A 161 5.94 -5.93 -5.97
C PRO A 161 5.05 -4.94 -6.73
N VAL A 162 4.92 -5.12 -8.05
CA VAL A 162 4.09 -4.26 -8.90
C VAL A 162 2.61 -4.55 -8.67
N VAL A 163 2.23 -5.83 -8.62
CA VAL A 163 0.84 -6.26 -8.35
C VAL A 163 0.37 -5.80 -6.98
N LEU A 164 1.19 -5.96 -5.94
CA LEU A 164 0.84 -5.53 -4.58
C LEU A 164 0.72 -4.00 -4.47
N ALA A 165 1.60 -3.25 -5.16
CA ALA A 165 1.54 -1.80 -5.19
C ALA A 165 0.23 -1.29 -5.83
N TRP A 166 -0.14 -1.84 -6.99
CA TRP A 166 -1.40 -1.51 -7.64
C TRP A 166 -2.60 -2.01 -6.86
N GLY A 167 -2.52 -3.19 -6.26
CA GLY A 167 -3.57 -3.74 -5.39
C GLY A 167 -3.85 -2.82 -4.20
N ALA A 168 -2.81 -2.29 -3.55
CA ALA A 168 -2.95 -1.30 -2.49
C ALA A 168 -3.60 0.00 -3.00
N ALA A 169 -3.10 0.59 -4.09
CA ALA A 169 -3.63 1.82 -4.64
C ALA A 169 -5.11 1.70 -5.08
N ILE A 170 -5.47 0.59 -5.72
CA ILE A 170 -6.86 0.30 -6.11
C ILE A 170 -7.74 0.11 -4.88
N THR A 171 -7.27 -0.64 -3.88
CA THR A 171 -8.02 -0.86 -2.64
C THR A 171 -8.29 0.44 -1.90
N GLU A 172 -7.31 1.35 -1.84
CA GLU A 172 -7.49 2.68 -1.26
C GLU A 172 -8.47 3.54 -2.05
N LEU A 173 -8.27 3.66 -3.37
CA LEU A 173 -9.07 4.54 -4.21
C LEU A 173 -10.51 4.03 -4.36
N VAL A 174 -10.65 2.80 -4.86
CA VAL A 174 -11.96 2.18 -5.10
C VAL A 174 -12.63 1.85 -3.77
N GLY A 175 -11.90 1.27 -2.80
CA GLY A 175 -12.46 0.97 -1.50
C GLY A 175 -12.90 2.20 -0.72
N GLY A 176 -12.11 3.28 -0.76
CA GLY A 176 -12.51 4.57 -0.21
C GLY A 176 -13.80 5.10 -0.85
N ALA A 177 -13.90 5.08 -2.18
CA ALA A 177 -15.10 5.53 -2.90
C ALA A 177 -16.32 4.65 -2.58
N MET A 178 -16.15 3.34 -2.52
CA MET A 178 -17.22 2.39 -2.21
C MET A 178 -17.72 2.55 -0.78
N ILE A 179 -16.83 2.75 0.20
CA ILE A 179 -17.22 3.08 1.59
C ILE A 179 -17.97 4.41 1.67
N LEU A 180 -17.51 5.42 0.93
CA LEU A 180 -18.12 6.75 0.90
C LEU A 180 -19.59 6.67 0.45
N VAL A 181 -19.85 5.93 -0.63
CA VAL A 181 -21.20 5.70 -1.16
C VAL A 181 -21.99 4.70 -0.28
N GLY A 182 -21.30 3.85 0.48
CA GLY A 182 -21.91 2.81 1.31
C GLY A 182 -22.28 1.55 0.53
N LEU A 183 -21.42 1.15 -0.41
CA LEU A 183 -21.54 -0.08 -1.20
C LEU A 183 -20.43 -1.07 -0.79
N PHE A 184 -20.80 -2.31 -0.48
CA PHE A 184 -19.94 -3.36 0.07
C PHE A 184 -19.03 -2.87 1.20
N THR A 185 -19.58 -2.04 2.10
CA THR A 185 -18.82 -1.26 3.08
C THR A 185 -17.92 -2.13 3.94
N ARG A 186 -18.42 -3.29 4.39
CA ARG A 186 -17.65 -4.22 5.21
C ARG A 186 -16.46 -4.82 4.46
N PHE A 187 -16.68 -5.25 3.22
CA PHE A 187 -15.63 -5.85 2.40
C PHE A 187 -14.50 -4.85 2.16
N TRP A 188 -14.84 -3.62 1.75
CA TRP A 188 -13.83 -2.58 1.50
C TRP A 188 -13.16 -2.08 2.78
N ALA A 189 -13.89 -1.99 3.90
CA ALA A 189 -13.30 -1.62 5.19
C ALA A 189 -12.26 -2.64 5.65
N LEU A 190 -12.51 -3.94 5.43
CA LEU A 190 -11.50 -4.99 5.66
C LEU A 190 -10.27 -4.78 4.77
N GLY A 191 -10.47 -4.51 3.48
CA GLY A 191 -9.38 -4.22 2.54
C GLY A 191 -8.51 -3.04 3.00
N LEU A 192 -9.12 -1.92 3.39
CA LEU A 192 -8.41 -0.75 3.90
C LEU A 192 -7.66 -1.04 5.21
N ALA A 193 -8.27 -1.80 6.12
CA ALA A 193 -7.61 -2.21 7.35
C ALA A 193 -6.35 -3.06 7.07
N VAL A 194 -6.42 -3.97 6.09
CA VAL A 194 -5.26 -4.77 5.67
C VAL A 194 -4.18 -3.89 5.05
N VAL A 195 -4.52 -2.95 4.15
CA VAL A 195 -3.54 -2.04 3.54
C VAL A 195 -2.81 -1.20 4.61
N MET A 196 -3.53 -0.66 5.59
CA MET A 196 -2.91 0.10 6.68
C MET A 196 -2.08 -0.77 7.62
N GLY A 197 -2.54 -1.99 7.91
CA GLY A 197 -1.79 -2.97 8.69
C GLY A 197 -0.46 -3.33 8.04
N VAL A 198 -0.48 -3.61 6.73
CA VAL A 198 0.74 -3.87 5.94
C VAL A 198 1.62 -2.62 5.87
N ALA A 199 1.05 -1.42 5.72
CA ALA A 199 1.82 -0.19 5.74
C ALA A 199 2.56 -0.01 7.09
N MET A 200 1.87 -0.17 8.23
CA MET A 200 2.49 -0.11 9.55
C MET A 200 3.61 -1.16 9.70
N TRP A 201 3.40 -2.37 9.18
CA TRP A 201 4.43 -3.40 9.19
C TRP A 201 5.67 -2.96 8.39
N LEU A 202 5.48 -2.48 7.17
CA LEU A 202 6.59 -2.11 6.28
C LEU A 202 7.30 -0.82 6.68
N THR A 203 6.61 0.12 7.34
CA THR A 203 7.16 1.44 7.64
C THR A 203 7.52 1.65 9.11
N GLN A 204 6.95 0.91 10.06
CA GLN A 204 7.14 1.17 11.49
C GLN A 204 7.65 -0.08 12.24
N PHE A 205 6.83 -1.14 12.31
CA PHE A 205 7.15 -2.30 13.16
C PHE A 205 8.31 -3.12 12.59
N GLY A 206 8.26 -3.44 11.29
CA GLY A 206 9.29 -4.22 10.63
C GLY A 206 10.69 -3.61 10.77
N PRO A 207 10.90 -2.35 10.33
CA PRO A 207 12.18 -1.68 10.47
C PRO A 207 12.69 -1.62 11.92
N ALA A 208 11.80 -1.36 12.89
CA ALA A 208 12.19 -1.34 14.31
C ALA A 208 12.67 -2.72 14.81
N ILE A 209 11.97 -3.79 14.45
CA ILE A 209 12.37 -5.16 14.82
C ILE A 209 13.69 -5.54 14.12
N GLN A 210 13.85 -5.20 12.83
CA GLN A 210 15.09 -5.44 12.09
C GLN A 210 16.30 -4.73 12.70
N ALA A 211 16.11 -3.48 13.13
CA ALA A 211 17.15 -2.69 13.78
C ALA A 211 17.41 -3.10 15.24
N GLY A 212 16.55 -3.94 15.84
CA GLY A 212 16.64 -4.29 17.26
C GLY A 212 16.30 -3.14 18.22
N THR A 213 15.69 -2.07 17.71
CA THR A 213 15.34 -0.85 18.46
C THR A 213 13.86 -0.84 18.82
N THR A 214 13.41 -1.91 19.50
CA THR A 214 12.02 -2.06 19.90
C THR A 214 11.79 -1.75 21.38
N GLN A 215 10.64 -1.15 21.69
CA GLN A 215 10.05 -1.10 23.03
C GLN A 215 8.74 -1.90 23.03
N LEU A 216 8.39 -2.51 24.16
CA LEU A 216 7.19 -3.35 24.28
C LEU A 216 7.08 -4.39 23.15
N LEU A 217 8.19 -5.09 22.87
CA LEU A 217 8.33 -6.16 21.88
C LEU A 217 8.40 -5.73 20.40
N PHE A 218 7.53 -4.82 19.94
CA PHE A 218 7.40 -4.51 18.50
C PHE A 218 7.31 -3.02 18.15
N LEU A 219 7.16 -2.13 19.14
CA LEU A 219 7.03 -0.70 18.86
C LEU A 219 8.40 -0.08 18.61
N PRO A 220 8.53 0.87 17.67
CA PRO A 220 9.77 1.62 17.51
C PRO A 220 10.16 2.37 18.78
N GLN A 221 11.45 2.41 19.11
CA GLN A 221 11.98 3.16 20.24
C GLN A 221 12.07 4.66 19.93
N TYR A 222 10.94 5.35 19.99
CA TYR A 222 10.89 6.81 19.95
C TYR A 222 10.84 7.41 21.36
N PRO A 223 11.38 8.63 21.58
CA PRO A 223 11.18 9.34 22.84
C PRO A 223 9.68 9.52 23.12
N ALA A 224 9.21 9.18 24.31
CA ALA A 224 7.77 9.18 24.64
C ALA A 224 7.10 10.56 24.51
N LYS A 225 7.88 11.65 24.56
CA LYS A 225 7.40 13.04 24.43
C LYS A 225 7.55 13.61 23.02
N ASP A 226 8.18 12.89 22.10
CA ASP A 226 8.37 13.35 20.72
C ASP A 226 7.16 12.99 19.86
N VAL A 227 6.13 13.83 19.93
CA VAL A 227 4.87 13.64 19.20
C VAL A 227 5.11 13.53 17.68
N GLN A 228 6.12 14.21 17.15
CA GLN A 228 6.40 14.21 15.72
C GLN A 228 6.91 12.84 15.25
N ALA A 229 7.75 12.18 16.04
CA ALA A 229 8.21 10.83 15.76
C ALA A 229 7.07 9.80 15.79
N TRP A 230 6.11 9.96 16.69
CA TRP A 230 4.95 9.07 16.81
C TRP A 230 3.83 9.34 15.79
N MET A 231 3.80 10.53 15.19
CA MET A 231 2.70 10.98 14.34
C MET A 231 2.38 10.00 13.19
N PRO A 232 3.35 9.47 12.41
CA PRO A 232 3.04 8.53 11.33
C PRO A 232 2.38 7.24 11.82
N LEU A 233 2.88 6.67 12.92
CA LEU A 233 2.34 5.45 13.51
C LEU A 233 0.94 5.68 14.07
N PHE A 234 0.71 6.77 14.82
CA PHE A 234 -0.61 7.10 15.35
C PHE A 234 -1.62 7.38 14.24
N TRP A 235 -1.19 8.06 13.18
CA TRP A 235 -2.01 8.28 12.00
C TRP A 235 -2.44 6.95 11.35
N GLN A 236 -1.49 6.08 11.00
CA GLN A 236 -1.80 4.76 10.40
C GLN A 236 -2.65 3.88 11.33
N PHE A 237 -2.36 3.88 12.63
CA PHE A 237 -3.11 3.13 13.63
C PHE A 237 -4.56 3.62 13.73
N SER A 238 -4.77 4.94 13.79
CA SER A 238 -6.11 5.53 13.83
C SER A 238 -6.94 5.21 12.58
N LEU A 239 -6.34 5.22 11.39
CA LEU A 239 -7.02 4.83 10.15
C LEU A 239 -7.37 3.34 10.15
N THR A 240 -6.47 2.49 10.66
CA THR A 240 -6.72 1.05 10.82
C THR A 240 -7.89 0.79 11.77
N CYS A 241 -7.87 1.41 12.96
CA CYS A 241 -8.96 1.30 13.93
C CYS A 241 -10.28 1.84 13.37
N SER A 242 -10.25 2.93 12.61
CA SER A 242 -11.45 3.49 11.98
C SER A 242 -12.02 2.54 10.92
N ALA A 243 -11.17 1.92 10.11
CA ALA A 243 -11.59 0.90 9.15
C ALA A 243 -12.20 -0.33 9.85
N LEU A 244 -11.58 -0.81 10.94
CA LEU A 244 -12.13 -1.90 11.74
C LEU A 244 -13.46 -1.55 12.42
N ALA A 245 -13.61 -0.30 12.88
CA ALA A 245 -14.88 0.18 13.41
C ALA A 245 -15.98 0.15 12.33
N VAL A 246 -15.70 0.62 11.12
CA VAL A 246 -16.63 0.56 9.97
C VAL A 246 -16.92 -0.89 9.57
N LEU A 247 -15.95 -1.79 9.63
CA LEU A 247 -16.14 -3.22 9.37
C LEU A 247 -17.17 -3.83 10.35
N CYS A 248 -17.04 -3.55 11.65
CA CYS A 248 -17.93 -4.08 12.69
C CYS A 248 -19.32 -3.43 12.65
N LEU A 249 -19.38 -2.09 12.55
CA LEU A 249 -20.63 -1.32 12.57
C LEU A 249 -21.41 -1.44 11.25
N GLY A 250 -20.71 -1.67 10.13
CA GLY A 250 -21.29 -1.71 8.79
C GLY A 250 -21.62 -0.32 8.24
N ALA A 251 -22.47 -0.31 7.22
CA ALA A 251 -22.72 0.86 6.40
C ALA A 251 -23.74 1.86 7.00
N GLY A 252 -24.49 1.45 8.02
CA GLY A 252 -25.58 2.24 8.60
C GLY A 252 -26.83 2.33 7.71
N ALA A 253 -27.87 3.01 8.20
CA ALA A 253 -29.20 3.04 7.56
C ALA A 253 -29.23 3.77 6.20
N LEU A 254 -28.34 4.71 5.96
CA LEU A 254 -28.26 5.50 4.72
C LEU A 254 -27.31 4.89 3.67
N SER A 255 -27.12 3.58 3.69
CA SER A 255 -26.20 2.90 2.77
C SER A 255 -26.92 2.26 1.60
N LEU A 256 -26.24 2.19 0.45
CA LEU A 256 -26.71 1.38 -0.68
C LEU A 256 -26.76 -0.11 -0.30
N ASP A 257 -25.87 -0.57 0.58
CA ASP A 257 -25.93 -1.91 1.16
C ASP A 257 -27.30 -2.21 1.80
N GLY A 258 -27.82 -1.26 2.59
CA GLY A 258 -29.17 -1.36 3.15
C GLY A 258 -30.25 -1.45 2.06
N LEU A 259 -30.16 -0.61 1.03
CA LEU A 259 -31.14 -0.58 -0.06
C LEU A 259 -31.17 -1.90 -0.86
N PHE A 260 -30.01 -2.50 -1.14
CA PHE A 260 -29.90 -3.74 -1.90
C PHE A 260 -30.26 -4.98 -1.06
N PHE A 261 -29.91 -5.01 0.23
CA PHE A 261 -30.08 -6.21 1.06
C PHE A 261 -31.29 -6.19 2.01
N MET A 262 -31.89 -5.03 2.35
CA MET A 262 -33.05 -4.97 3.27
C MET A 262 -34.41 -5.19 2.57
N LYS A 263 -34.48 -5.31 1.24
CA LYS A 263 -35.74 -5.42 0.49
C LYS A 263 -36.26 -6.86 0.35
N SER A 264 -36.36 -7.61 1.46
CA SER A 264 -37.15 -8.86 1.47
C SER A 264 -37.93 -9.12 2.76
N GLY A 265 -38.06 -8.11 3.63
CA GLY A 265 -39.14 -8.08 4.61
C GLY A 265 -40.46 -7.89 3.87
N GLY A 266 -41.01 -8.97 3.30
CA GLY A 266 -42.38 -9.00 2.84
C GLY A 266 -43.31 -8.47 3.93
N PRO A 267 -44.47 -7.91 3.57
CA PRO A 267 -45.41 -7.36 4.54
C PRO A 267 -45.59 -8.37 5.67
N ALA A 268 -45.35 -7.92 6.91
CA ALA A 268 -45.43 -8.77 8.10
C ALA A 268 -46.68 -9.63 7.96
N ALA A 269 -46.48 -10.95 7.87
CA ALA A 269 -47.57 -11.88 7.63
C ALA A 269 -48.70 -11.53 8.60
N LYS A 270 -49.85 -11.15 8.03
CA LYS A 270 -51.00 -10.68 8.82
C LYS A 270 -51.24 -11.73 9.91
N PRO A 271 -51.25 -11.37 11.20
CA PRO A 271 -51.44 -12.35 12.25
C PRO A 271 -52.70 -13.15 11.95
N PRO A 272 -52.67 -14.49 12.05
CA PRO A 272 -53.83 -15.32 11.76
C PRO A 272 -55.01 -14.81 12.58
N ALA A 273 -56.13 -14.52 11.91
CA ALA A 273 -57.31 -13.98 12.55
C ALA A 273 -57.70 -14.90 13.72
N GLU A 274 -57.64 -14.34 14.93
CA GLU A 274 -58.07 -15.00 16.15
C GLU A 274 -59.52 -15.43 15.94
N LYS A 275 -59.75 -16.73 15.80
CA LYS A 275 -61.10 -17.30 15.71
C LYS A 275 -61.79 -16.92 17.01
N ALA A 276 -62.67 -15.93 16.95
CA ALA A 276 -63.57 -15.56 18.03
C ALA A 276 -64.21 -16.85 18.57
N ALA A 277 -63.90 -17.16 19.82
CA ALA A 277 -64.56 -18.22 20.57
C ALA A 277 -66.05 -17.84 20.64
N GLN A 278 -66.86 -18.51 19.81
CA GLN A 278 -68.30 -18.52 19.95
C GLN A 278 -68.63 -19.41 21.15
N GLY A 279 -68.98 -18.77 22.26
CA GLY A 279 -69.71 -19.34 23.39
C GLY A 279 -70.94 -18.49 23.62
#